data_AF-A0ABC8RAA7-F1
#
_entry.id   AF-A0ABC8RAA7-F1
#
_cell.length_a   1.000
_cell.length_b   1.000
_cell.length_c   1.000
_cell.angle_alpha   90.00
_cell.angle_beta   90.00
_cell.angle_gamma   90.00
#
_symmetry.space_group_name_H-M   'P 1'
#
loop_
_entity.id
_entity.type
_entity.pdbx_description
1 polymer ?
#
loop_
_entity_poly.entity_id
_entity_poly.type
_entity_poly.pdbx_seq_one_letter_code
_entity_poly.pdbx_strand_id
1 'polypeptide(L)' 'KKAGIAYARGALVLVDNSIMSPVLSQPLELGADIVMHSATKFIAGHSDVMAGVLATMANVAAFLQTVIALH' A
#
# COMPACT_ATOMS: atom_id res chain seq x y z
N LYS A 1 10.09 6.58 -12.70
CA LYS A 1 10.89 7.24 -11.64
C LYS A 1 10.60 6.52 -10.33
N LYS A 2 11.55 5.77 -9.77
CA LYS A 2 11.42 5.24 -8.40
C LYS A 2 11.67 6.39 -7.43
N ALA A 3 10.89 6.50 -6.36
CA ALA A 3 10.88 7.63 -5.42
C ALA A 3 12.30 8.11 -5.06
N GLY A 4 12.72 9.25 -5.63
CA GLY A 4 14.13 9.57 -5.87
C GLY A 4 15.09 9.37 -4.70
N ILE A 5 14.79 9.96 -3.54
CA ILE A 5 15.67 9.91 -2.35
C ILE A 5 15.62 8.54 -1.65
N ALA A 6 14.44 7.95 -1.53
CA ALA A 6 14.26 6.66 -0.86
C ALA A 6 14.96 5.55 -1.66
N TYR A 7 14.76 5.55 -2.98
CA TYR A 7 15.41 4.61 -3.88
C TYR A 7 16.94 4.73 -3.83
N ALA A 8 17.47 5.95 -3.83
CA ALA A 8 18.92 6.19 -3.73
C ALA A 8 19.53 5.66 -2.41
N ARG A 9 18.71 5.43 -1.39
CA ARG A 9 19.14 4.89 -0.08
C ARG A 9 18.72 3.43 0.14
N GLY A 10 18.17 2.76 -0.89
CA GLY A 10 17.66 1.39 -0.78
C GLY A 10 16.46 1.24 0.16
N ALA A 11 15.73 2.32 0.44
CA ALA A 11 14.56 2.30 1.30
C ALA A 11 13.28 1.95 0.51
N LEU A 12 12.38 1.21 1.13
CA LEU A 12 11.04 0.97 0.61
C LEU A 12 10.15 2.20 0.81
N VAL A 13 9.29 2.47 -0.16
CA VAL A 13 8.28 3.53 -0.07
C VAL A 13 6.89 2.95 0.07
N LEU A 14 6.22 3.34 1.16
CA LEU A 14 4.83 3.04 1.41
C LEU A 14 3.98 4.30 1.29
N VAL A 15 2.85 4.20 0.61
CA VAL A 15 1.86 5.28 0.52
C VAL A 15 0.54 4.82 1.14
N ASP A 16 0.04 5.55 2.14
CA ASP A 16 -1.35 5.42 2.57
C ASP A 16 -2.25 6.13 1.56
N ASN A 17 -3.02 5.35 0.81
CA ASN A 17 -3.91 5.82 -0.24
C ASN A 17 -5.38 5.66 0.17
N SER A 18 -5.67 5.68 1.48
CA SER A 18 -7.02 5.48 2.03
C SER A 18 -8.02 6.55 1.58
N ILE A 19 -7.60 7.79 1.33
CA ILE A 19 -8.50 8.89 0.93
C ILE A 19 -8.77 8.88 -0.58
N MET A 20 -7.73 8.84 -1.40
CA MET A 20 -7.88 8.86 -2.86
C MET A 20 -8.45 7.54 -3.38
N SER A 21 -8.21 6.42 -2.67
CA SER A 21 -8.53 5.06 -3.09
C SER A 21 -7.79 4.67 -4.40
N PRO A 22 -7.83 3.40 -4.85
CA PRO A 22 -7.19 3.03 -6.11
C PRO A 22 -7.88 3.65 -7.35
N VAL A 23 -9.07 4.24 -7.16
CA VAL A 23 -9.86 4.87 -8.23
C VAL A 23 -9.25 6.22 -8.64
N LEU A 24 -8.80 7.04 -7.69
CA LEU A 24 -8.33 8.41 -7.98
C LEU A 24 -6.81 8.54 -8.00
N SER A 25 -6.08 7.56 -7.47
CA SER A 25 -4.61 7.56 -7.48
C SER A 25 -4.08 6.13 -7.48
N GLN A 26 -3.04 5.88 -8.27
CA GLN A 26 -2.35 4.59 -8.35
C GLN A 26 -0.86 4.75 -7.99
N PRO A 27 -0.51 4.88 -6.69
CA PRO A 27 0.86 5.21 -6.28
C PRO A 27 1.91 4.16 -6.67
N LEU A 28 1.51 2.90 -6.88
CA LEU A 28 2.41 1.85 -7.39
C LEU A 28 2.98 2.23 -8.77
N GLU A 29 2.18 2.82 -9.65
CA GLU A 29 2.64 3.29 -10.96
C GLU A 29 3.56 4.52 -10.84
N LEU A 30 3.44 5.26 -9.75
CA LEU A 30 4.25 6.44 -9.43
C LEU A 30 5.57 6.09 -8.72
N GLY A 31 5.82 4.81 -8.46
CA GLY A 31 7.08 4.32 -7.90
C GLY A 31 7.08 4.08 -6.39
N ALA A 32 5.90 3.92 -5.77
CA ALA A 32 5.78 3.31 -4.45
C ALA A 32 5.98 1.79 -4.53
N ASP A 33 6.50 1.19 -3.46
CA ASP A 33 6.69 -0.27 -3.35
C ASP A 33 5.48 -0.94 -2.68
N ILE A 34 4.83 -0.21 -1.76
CA ILE A 34 3.67 -0.66 -0.99
C ILE A 34 2.61 0.46 -1.00
N VAL A 35 1.34 0.08 -1.16
CA VAL A 35 0.20 0.96 -0.99
C VAL A 35 -0.74 0.38 0.05
N MET A 36 -1.06 1.17 1.06
CA MET A 36 -2.00 0.81 2.12
C MET A 36 -3.36 1.46 1.87
N HIS A 37 -4.42 0.72 2.16
CA HIS A 37 -5.77 1.25 2.24
C HIS A 37 -6.45 0.76 3.52
N SER A 38 -7.10 1.69 4.23
CA SER A 38 -8.18 1.35 5.13
C SER A 38 -9.41 1.03 4.30
N ALA A 39 -9.66 -0.26 4.10
CA ALA A 39 -10.79 -0.72 3.32
C ALA A 39 -12.13 -0.38 3.99
N THR A 40 -12.15 -0.16 5.30
CA THR A 40 -13.31 0.36 6.06
C THR A 40 -13.93 1.63 5.45
N LYS A 41 -13.13 2.49 4.82
CA LYS A 41 -13.55 3.81 4.35
C LYS A 41 -14.21 3.71 2.97
N PHE A 42 -13.64 4.36 1.97
CA PHE A 42 -14.21 4.48 0.64
C PHE A 42 -14.26 3.17 -0.15
N ILE A 43 -13.52 2.13 0.26
CA ILE A 43 -13.56 0.82 -0.40
C ILE A 43 -14.80 0.03 0.02
N ALA A 44 -15.05 -0.11 1.33
CA ALA A 44 -16.26 -0.75 1.84
C ALA A 44 -17.47 0.17 1.68
N GLY A 45 -17.34 1.45 1.98
CA GLY A 45 -18.33 2.52 1.72
C GLY A 45 -19.54 2.54 2.65
N HIS A 46 -19.78 1.46 3.41
CA HIS A 46 -21.02 1.26 4.18
C HIS A 46 -20.84 1.29 5.70
N SER A 47 -19.61 1.55 6.19
CA SER A 47 -19.28 1.66 7.64
C SER A 47 -19.63 0.42 8.48
N ASP A 48 -19.79 -0.73 7.85
CA ASP A 48 -20.18 -2.01 8.45
C ASP A 48 -19.06 -3.07 8.42
N VAL A 49 -17.97 -2.79 7.70
CA VAL A 49 -16.79 -3.67 7.57
C VAL A 49 -15.54 -2.95 8.07
N MET A 50 -14.77 -3.61 8.93
CA MET A 50 -13.41 -3.19 9.26
C MET A 50 -12.38 -4.08 8.56
N ALA A 51 -11.59 -3.48 7.67
CA ALA A 51 -10.54 -4.19 6.94
C ALA A 51 -9.39 -3.27 6.53
N GLY A 52 -8.21 -3.85 6.37
CA GLY A 52 -7.03 -3.23 5.79
C GLY A 52 -6.57 -3.98 4.55
N VAL A 53 -6.03 -3.27 3.56
CA VAL A 53 -5.47 -3.84 2.34
C VAL A 53 -4.07 -3.29 2.11
N LEU A 54 -3.14 -4.18 1.79
CA LEU A 54 -1.80 -3.84 1.31
C LEU A 54 -1.65 -4.33 -0.13
N ALA A 55 -1.47 -3.41 -1.08
CA ALA A 55 -1.10 -3.71 -2.45
C ALA A 55 0.40 -3.50 -2.61
N THR A 56 1.11 -4.46 -3.19
CA THR A 56 2.58 -4.49 -3.14
C THR A 56 3.16 -4.95 -4.47
N MET A 57 4.38 -4.51 -4.78
CA MET A 57 5.17 -5.14 -5.83
C MET A 57 5.57 -6.57 -5.41
N ALA A 58 5.74 -7.47 -6.40
CA ALA A 58 6.01 -8.89 -6.15
C ALA A 58 7.27 -9.14 -5.30
N ASN A 59 8.29 -8.28 -5.42
CA ASN A 59 9.54 -8.37 -4.67
C ASN A 59 9.39 -8.08 -3.16
N VAL A 60 8.27 -7.51 -2.72
CA VAL A 60 8.03 -7.16 -1.31
C VAL A 60 6.93 -8.03 -0.68
N ALA A 61 6.11 -8.68 -1.51
CA ALA A 61 4.96 -9.47 -1.07
C ALA A 61 5.32 -10.58 -0.06
N ALA A 62 6.36 -11.37 -0.35
CA ALA A 62 6.76 -12.49 0.51
C ALA A 62 7.21 -12.02 1.91
N PHE A 63 8.00 -10.94 1.97
CA PHE A 63 8.43 -10.35 3.24
C PHE A 63 7.23 -9.89 4.09
N LEU A 64 6.27 -9.20 3.47
CA LEU A 64 5.09 -8.70 4.18
C LEU A 64 4.17 -9.84 4.65
N GLN A 65 4.01 -10.89 3.85
CA GLN A 65 3.27 -12.08 4.28
C GLN A 65 3.88 -12.71 5.53
N THR A 66 5.20 -12.82 5.60
CA THR A 66 5.88 -13.29 6.81
C THR A 66 5.61 -12.38 8.00
N VAL A 67 5.75 -11.05 7.84
CA VAL A 67 5.53 -10.10 8.94
C VAL A 67 4.09 -10.17 9.46
N ILE A 68 3.10 -10.26 8.56
CA ILE A 68 1.69 -10.38 8.94
C ILE A 68 1.41 -11.70 9.65
N ALA A 69 1.95 -12.82 9.15
CA ALA A 69 1.73 -14.14 9.74
C ALA A 69 2.38 -14.34 11.12
N LEU A 70 3.30 -13.46 11.52
CA LEU A 70 3.94 -13.47 12.84
C LEU A 70 3.09 -12.76 13.93
N HIS A 71 1.93 -12.21 13.56
CA HIS A 71 1.00 -11.53 14.46
C HIS A 71 -0.40 -12.15 14.32
#